data_AF-A0A6N1YA92-F1
#
_entry.id   AF-A0A6N1YA92-F1
#
_cell.length_a   1.000
_cell.length_b   1.000
_cell.length_c   1.000
_cell.angle_alpha   90.00
_cell.angle_beta   90.00
_cell.angle_gamma   90.00
#
_symmetry.space_group_name_H-M   'P 1'
#
loop_
_entity.id
_entity.type
_entity.pdbx_description
1 polymer ?
#
loop_
_entity_poly.entity_id
_entity_poly.type
_entity_poly.pdbx_seq_one_letter_code
_entity_poly.pdbx_strand_id
1 'polypeptide(L)'
;MSPDKSATIDYKGLSAKPGLVAFGPLAGMDEKQYLLEQDALLHSRLEGKGIETDIQEHTLTLNIPGNIGFGPNSASINWNLHSILDAISPVLKEYKYTSILVLGHSDSKGNPEVNQRLSEQRGKAIYDYFIHSGVSSGRLSYQGVSDNDPLIKDAETTLERALNRRITLQITINQPAAAVEK
;
A
#
# COMPACT_ATOMS: atom_id res chain seq x y z
N MET A 1 24.76 -0.19 14.45
CA MET A 1 23.86 0.96 14.27
C MET A 1 22.59 0.42 13.63
N SER A 2 21.55 0.18 14.42
CA SER A 2 20.23 -0.17 13.89
C SER A 2 19.68 1.04 13.13
N PRO A 3 19.22 0.90 11.89
CA PRO A 3 18.44 1.97 11.29
C PRO A 3 17.06 1.95 11.97
N ASP A 4 16.89 2.82 12.95
CA ASP A 4 15.59 3.41 13.22
C ASP A 4 15.16 4.13 11.96
N LYS A 5 14.32 3.48 11.16
CA LYS A 5 13.63 4.05 10.00
C LYS A 5 12.15 3.68 10.05
N SER A 6 11.57 3.76 11.25
CA SER A 6 10.17 4.16 11.30
C SER A 6 10.16 5.63 10.88
N ALA A 7 9.90 5.91 9.60
CA ALA A 7 9.63 7.28 9.18
C ALA A 7 8.44 7.73 10.02
N THR A 8 8.70 8.47 11.10
CA THR A 8 7.65 8.89 12.03
C THR A 8 6.87 9.95 11.27
N ILE A 9 5.76 9.55 10.65
CA ILE A 9 4.89 10.46 9.93
C ILE A 9 4.42 11.52 10.95
N ASP A 10 4.83 12.77 10.75
CA ASP A 10 4.48 13.85 11.65
C ASP A 10 3.06 14.34 11.37
N TYR A 11 2.13 13.92 12.22
CA TYR A 11 0.72 14.32 12.15
C TYR A 11 0.47 15.75 12.68
N LYS A 12 1.51 16.51 13.10
CA LYS A 12 1.35 17.90 13.55
C LYS A 12 0.82 18.77 12.41
N GLY A 13 -0.43 19.19 12.53
CA GLY A 13 -1.12 20.02 11.53
C GLY A 13 -2.47 19.50 11.09
N LEU A 14 -2.89 18.29 11.52
CA LEU A 14 -4.29 17.86 11.36
C LEU A 14 -5.22 18.85 12.08
N SER A 15 -5.86 19.74 11.33
CA SER A 15 -6.75 20.78 11.85
C SER A 15 -8.14 20.24 12.23
N ALA A 16 -8.39 18.96 11.98
CA ALA A 16 -9.60 18.27 12.37
C ALA A 16 -9.29 16.82 12.75
N LYS A 17 -10.19 16.20 13.52
CA LYS A 17 -10.16 14.76 13.79
C LYS A 17 -9.97 14.01 12.45
N PRO A 18 -9.13 12.96 12.39
CA PRO A 18 -8.98 12.14 11.19
C PRO A 18 -10.35 11.77 10.62
N GLY A 19 -10.59 12.11 9.35
CA GLY A 19 -11.86 11.85 8.67
C GLY A 19 -12.90 12.97 8.64
N LEU A 20 -12.69 14.15 9.25
CA LEU A 20 -13.67 15.25 9.15
C LEU A 20 -13.50 16.10 7.87
N VAL A 21 -12.31 16.14 7.29
CA VAL A 21 -11.97 16.98 6.11
C VAL A 21 -11.95 16.13 4.82
N ALA A 22 -11.62 14.84 4.92
CA ALA A 22 -11.53 13.83 3.86
C ALA A 22 -12.71 13.64 2.88
N PHE A 23 -13.89 14.21 3.12
CA PHE A 23 -15.08 14.00 2.28
C PHE A 23 -15.34 15.14 1.28
N GLY A 24 -14.57 16.23 1.33
CA GLY A 24 -14.70 17.33 0.37
C GLY A 24 -13.99 17.05 -0.97
N PRO A 25 -14.36 17.77 -2.05
CA PRO A 25 -13.58 17.73 -3.28
C PRO A 25 -12.13 18.17 -3.01
N LEU A 26 -11.14 17.56 -3.68
CA LEU A 26 -9.74 18.04 -3.66
C LEU A 26 -9.60 19.52 -4.08
N ALA A 27 -10.63 20.09 -4.72
CA ALA A 27 -10.68 21.50 -5.10
C ALA A 27 -10.58 22.41 -3.87
N GLY A 28 -9.35 22.88 -3.60
CA GLY A 28 -9.02 23.78 -2.50
C GLY A 28 -8.32 23.12 -1.29
N MET A 29 -8.06 21.81 -1.30
CA MET A 29 -7.26 21.14 -0.27
C MET A 29 -5.80 21.02 -0.68
N ASP A 30 -4.89 21.17 0.29
CA ASP A 30 -3.48 20.80 0.13
C ASP A 30 -3.36 19.27 -0.05
N GLU A 31 -2.77 18.83 -1.16
CA GLU A 31 -2.59 17.42 -1.51
C GLU A 31 -1.87 16.64 -0.41
N LYS A 32 -0.89 17.28 0.24
CA LYS A 32 -0.16 16.67 1.36
C LYS A 32 -1.08 16.43 2.57
N GLN A 33 -1.98 17.36 2.86
CA GLN A 33 -2.94 17.23 3.95
C GLN A 33 -3.93 16.09 3.67
N TYR A 34 -4.38 15.95 2.42
CA TYR A 34 -5.27 14.86 2.02
C TYR A 34 -4.62 13.48 2.23
N LEU A 35 -3.35 13.30 1.84
CA LEU A 35 -2.61 12.06 2.10
C LEU A 35 -2.38 11.81 3.59
N LEU A 36 -2.07 12.86 4.36
CA LEU A 36 -1.86 12.73 5.81
C LEU A 36 -3.13 12.30 6.54
N GLU A 37 -4.29 12.81 6.15
CA GLU A 37 -5.58 12.36 6.70
C GLU A 37 -5.90 10.92 6.29
N GLN A 38 -5.61 10.57 5.03
CA GLN A 38 -5.77 9.21 4.55
C GLN A 38 -4.90 8.22 5.34
N ASP A 39 -3.63 8.57 5.53
CA ASP A 39 -2.67 7.80 6.31
C ASP A 39 -3.11 7.68 7.77
N ALA A 40 -3.54 8.77 8.42
CA ALA A 40 -4.02 8.72 9.80
C ALA A 40 -5.21 7.75 9.98
N LEU A 41 -6.15 7.70 9.02
CA LEU A 41 -7.25 6.75 9.04
C LEU A 41 -6.78 5.31 8.78
N LEU A 42 -5.86 5.11 7.84
CA LEU A 42 -5.28 3.79 7.59
C LEU A 42 -4.53 3.28 8.81
N HIS A 43 -3.68 4.12 9.40
CA HIS A 43 -2.92 3.82 10.60
C HIS A 43 -3.84 3.45 11.76
N SER A 44 -4.89 4.23 12.03
CA SER A 44 -5.89 3.91 13.07
C SER A 44 -6.59 2.56 12.84
N ARG A 45 -6.80 2.15 11.59
CA ARG A 45 -7.43 0.85 11.26
C ARG A 45 -6.44 -0.31 11.23
N LEU A 46 -5.16 -0.02 11.05
CA LEU A 46 -4.06 -0.99 10.95
C LEU A 46 -3.25 -1.11 12.25
N GLU A 47 -3.62 -0.35 13.28
CA GLU A 47 -2.98 -0.40 14.58
C GLU A 47 -2.91 -1.84 15.11
N GLY A 48 -1.72 -2.25 15.54
CA GLY A 48 -1.47 -3.60 16.04
C GLY A 48 -1.36 -4.70 14.96
N LYS A 49 -1.48 -4.38 13.67
CA LYS A 49 -1.32 -5.36 12.56
C LYS A 49 0.09 -5.45 11.99
N GLY A 50 1.03 -4.65 12.51
CA GLY A 50 2.44 -4.67 12.07
C GLY A 50 2.64 -4.17 10.64
N ILE A 51 1.77 -3.28 10.17
CA ILE A 51 1.86 -2.67 8.83
C ILE A 51 2.53 -1.32 8.97
N GLU A 52 3.56 -1.10 8.16
CA GLU A 52 4.27 0.17 8.10
C GLU A 52 3.70 1.00 6.95
N THR A 53 3.55 2.30 7.21
CA THR A 53 3.16 3.29 6.21
C THR A 53 4.27 4.32 6.02
N ASP A 54 4.43 4.80 4.80
CA ASP A 54 5.41 5.81 4.45
C ASP A 54 4.80 6.77 3.43
N ILE A 55 5.01 8.07 3.60
CA ILE A 55 4.53 9.10 2.66
C ILE A 55 5.75 9.71 1.98
N GLN A 56 5.81 9.56 0.66
CA GLN A 56 6.82 10.19 -0.19
C GLN A 56 6.12 11.06 -1.21
N GLU A 57 6.37 12.38 -1.14
CA GLU A 57 5.79 13.39 -2.04
C GLU A 57 4.26 13.31 -2.08
N HIS A 58 3.72 12.72 -3.16
CA HIS A 58 2.28 12.58 -3.42
C HIS A 58 1.82 11.11 -3.39
N THR A 59 2.63 10.23 -2.81
CA THR A 59 2.36 8.79 -2.74
C THR A 59 2.44 8.30 -1.29
N LEU A 60 1.33 7.74 -0.81
CA LEU A 60 1.27 6.96 0.42
C LEU A 60 1.54 5.50 0.09
N THR A 61 2.54 4.92 0.74
CA THR A 61 2.98 3.54 0.55
C THR A 61 2.65 2.72 1.80
N LEU A 62 1.94 1.60 1.63
CA LEU A 62 1.72 0.62 2.69
C LEU A 62 2.52 -0.64 2.38
N ASN A 63 3.35 -1.07 3.33
CA ASN A 63 4.16 -2.28 3.21
C ASN A 63 3.54 -3.41 4.04
N ILE A 64 3.09 -4.47 3.36
CA ILE A 64 2.52 -5.66 3.98
C ILE A 64 3.52 -6.80 3.87
N PRO A 65 4.09 -7.30 4.98
CA PRO A 65 5.01 -8.43 4.96
C PRO A 65 4.37 -9.68 4.36
N GLY A 66 5.09 -10.35 3.46
CA GLY A 66 4.57 -11.48 2.69
C GLY A 66 4.29 -12.73 3.53
N ASN A 67 4.99 -12.90 4.65
CA ASN A 67 4.73 -13.96 5.64
C ASN A 67 3.41 -13.77 6.40
N ILE A 68 2.94 -12.53 6.52
CA ILE A 68 1.62 -12.20 7.06
C ILE A 68 0.56 -12.39 5.97
N GLY A 69 0.93 -12.11 4.72
CA GLY A 69 0.04 -12.12 3.55
C GLY A 69 -0.34 -13.51 3.01
N PHE A 70 0.67 -14.37 2.81
CA PHE A 70 0.57 -15.55 1.97
C PHE A 70 1.31 -16.76 2.56
N GLY A 71 0.87 -17.95 2.19
CA GLY A 71 1.63 -19.18 2.44
C GLY A 71 2.88 -19.31 1.56
N PRO A 72 3.81 -20.22 1.89
CA PRO A 72 4.97 -20.52 1.05
C PRO A 72 4.55 -20.90 -0.37
N ASN A 73 5.19 -20.30 -1.39
CA ASN A 73 4.89 -20.55 -2.81
C ASN A 73 3.40 -20.45 -3.20
N SER A 74 2.62 -19.68 -2.44
CA SER A 74 1.19 -19.52 -2.65
C SER A 74 0.82 -18.06 -2.92
N ALA A 75 -0.21 -17.88 -3.74
CA ALA A 75 -0.90 -16.60 -3.96
C ALA A 75 -2.28 -16.56 -3.28
N SER A 76 -2.61 -17.55 -2.45
CA SER A 76 -3.85 -17.58 -1.69
C SER A 76 -3.76 -16.65 -0.47
N ILE A 77 -4.70 -15.70 -0.41
CA ILE A 77 -4.86 -14.76 0.71
C ILE A 77 -5.24 -15.57 1.96
N ASN A 78 -4.49 -15.38 3.05
CA ASN A 78 -4.80 -16.02 4.33
C ASN A 78 -5.73 -15.12 5.18
N TRP A 79 -6.18 -15.65 6.33
CA TRP A 79 -7.10 -14.92 7.22
C TRP A 79 -6.53 -13.60 7.78
N ASN A 80 -5.21 -13.54 8.04
CA ASN A 80 -4.54 -12.33 8.52
C ASN A 80 -4.62 -11.22 7.46
N LEU A 81 -4.28 -11.58 6.21
CA LEU A 81 -4.34 -10.66 5.10
C LEU A 81 -5.78 -10.22 4.84
N HIS A 82 -6.75 -11.13 4.86
CA HIS A 82 -8.17 -10.76 4.78
C HIS A 82 -8.54 -9.69 5.80
N SER A 83 -8.17 -9.86 7.07
CA SER A 83 -8.45 -8.87 8.12
C SER A 83 -7.78 -7.51 7.86
N ILE A 84 -6.58 -7.49 7.28
CA ILE A 84 -5.89 -6.26 6.88
C ILE A 84 -6.63 -5.60 5.71
N LEU A 85 -6.96 -6.37 4.67
CA LEU A 85 -7.65 -5.87 3.48
C LEU A 85 -9.05 -5.34 3.81
N ASP A 86 -9.77 -5.98 4.74
CA ASP A 86 -11.07 -5.50 5.25
C ASP A 86 -10.95 -4.18 6.01
N ALA A 87 -9.86 -4.00 6.75
CA ALA A 87 -9.63 -2.76 7.49
C ALA A 87 -9.38 -1.58 6.54
N ILE A 88 -8.63 -1.77 5.45
CA ILE A 88 -8.28 -0.68 4.52
C ILE A 88 -9.33 -0.42 3.45
N SER A 89 -10.12 -1.43 3.05
CA SER A 89 -11.08 -1.31 1.94
C SER A 89 -12.09 -0.15 2.10
N PRO A 90 -12.65 0.13 3.30
CA PRO A 90 -13.51 1.30 3.51
C PRO A 90 -12.79 2.62 3.21
N VAL A 91 -11.54 2.78 3.64
CA VAL A 91 -10.76 3.99 3.39
C VAL A 91 -10.49 4.15 1.90
N LEU A 92 -10.11 3.08 1.21
CA LEU A 92 -9.87 3.11 -0.24
C LEU A 92 -11.13 3.48 -1.03
N LYS A 93 -12.32 3.09 -0.55
CA LYS A 93 -13.61 3.46 -1.16
C LYS A 93 -13.98 4.92 -0.93
N GLU A 94 -13.69 5.45 0.25
CA GLU A 94 -13.99 6.83 0.64
C GLU A 94 -13.11 7.82 -0.13
N TYR A 95 -11.81 7.55 -0.23
CA TYR A 95 -10.84 8.44 -0.85
C TYR A 95 -10.79 8.29 -2.38
N LYS A 96 -11.75 8.85 -3.11
CA LYS A 96 -11.95 8.60 -4.56
C LYS A 96 -10.93 9.22 -5.51
N TYR A 97 -10.12 10.16 -5.03
CA TYR A 97 -9.18 10.91 -5.87
C TYR A 97 -7.77 10.31 -5.94
N THR A 98 -7.61 9.02 -5.64
CA THR A 98 -6.28 8.36 -5.69
C THR A 98 -6.28 7.18 -6.64
N SER A 99 -5.16 6.97 -7.34
CA SER A 99 -4.82 5.68 -7.94
C SER A 99 -4.18 4.78 -6.90
N ILE A 100 -4.41 3.48 -7.04
CA ILE A 100 -3.91 2.44 -6.16
C ILE A 100 -3.19 1.41 -7.03
N LEU A 101 -1.88 1.31 -6.86
CA LEU A 101 -1.04 0.31 -7.51
C LEU A 101 -0.65 -0.77 -6.49
N VAL A 102 -0.97 -2.02 -6.80
CA VAL A 102 -0.62 -3.19 -5.99
C VAL A 102 0.64 -3.84 -6.56
N LEU A 103 1.75 -3.77 -5.83
CA LEU A 103 3.02 -4.38 -6.21
C LEU A 103 3.25 -5.67 -5.43
N GLY A 104 3.42 -6.78 -6.15
CA GLY A 104 3.86 -8.04 -5.58
C GLY A 104 5.37 -8.18 -5.66
N HIS A 105 6.03 -8.44 -4.53
CA HIS A 105 7.47 -8.76 -4.47
C HIS A 105 7.67 -10.24 -4.13
N SER A 106 8.73 -10.84 -4.66
CA SER A 106 9.12 -12.24 -4.41
C SER A 106 10.55 -12.33 -3.89
N ASP A 107 11.01 -13.54 -3.61
CA ASP A 107 12.40 -13.81 -3.24
C ASP A 107 13.33 -13.63 -4.45
N SER A 108 14.55 -13.15 -4.22
CA SER A 108 15.60 -13.09 -5.25
C SER A 108 16.25 -14.45 -5.51
N LYS A 109 15.99 -15.45 -4.67
CA LYS A 109 16.43 -16.83 -4.86
C LYS A 109 15.37 -17.67 -5.56
N GLY A 110 15.84 -18.62 -6.39
CA GLY A 110 14.97 -19.55 -7.12
C GLY A 110 14.90 -19.23 -8.61
N ASN A 111 13.85 -19.74 -9.26
CA ASN A 111 13.64 -19.48 -10.69
C ASN A 111 12.97 -18.10 -10.88
N PRO A 112 13.61 -17.16 -11.60
CA PRO A 112 13.06 -15.82 -11.80
C PRO A 112 11.67 -15.81 -12.45
N GLU A 113 11.40 -16.71 -13.40
CA GLU A 113 10.11 -16.78 -14.07
C GLU A 113 9.00 -17.25 -13.12
N VAL A 114 9.31 -18.20 -12.23
CA VAL A 114 8.37 -18.67 -11.21
C VAL A 114 8.10 -17.56 -10.19
N ASN A 115 9.14 -16.84 -9.76
CA ASN A 115 9.03 -15.74 -8.82
C ASN A 115 8.23 -14.57 -9.40
N GLN A 116 8.46 -14.25 -10.68
CA GLN A 116 7.70 -13.25 -11.41
C GLN A 116 6.21 -13.61 -11.45
N ARG A 117 5.87 -14.81 -11.94
CA ARG A 117 4.47 -15.28 -11.99
C ARG A 117 3.80 -15.29 -10.62
N LEU A 118 4.51 -15.74 -9.58
CA LEU A 118 3.98 -15.76 -8.21
C LEU A 118 3.71 -14.35 -7.69
N SER A 119 4.62 -13.41 -7.96
CA SER A 119 4.47 -12.02 -7.57
C SER A 119 3.27 -11.34 -8.25
N GLU A 120 3.07 -11.61 -9.54
CA GLU A 120 1.91 -11.14 -10.30
C GLU A 120 0.61 -11.73 -9.78
N GLN A 121 0.58 -13.04 -9.50
CA GLN A 121 -0.60 -13.72 -8.96
C GLN A 121 -1.01 -13.14 -7.59
N ARG A 122 -0.04 -12.84 -6.73
CA ARG A 122 -0.30 -12.20 -5.42
C ARG A 122 -0.85 -10.79 -5.56
N GLY A 123 -0.25 -9.99 -6.44
CA GLY A 123 -0.76 -8.65 -6.76
C GLY A 123 -2.19 -8.72 -7.31
N LYS A 124 -2.45 -9.65 -8.22
CA LYS A 124 -3.78 -9.88 -8.77
C LYS A 124 -4.79 -10.32 -7.72
N ALA A 125 -4.43 -11.21 -6.80
CA ALA A 125 -5.34 -11.68 -5.76
C ALA A 125 -5.84 -10.51 -4.88
N ILE A 126 -4.95 -9.59 -4.52
CA ILE A 126 -5.29 -8.40 -3.74
C ILE A 126 -6.09 -7.39 -4.57
N TYR A 127 -5.73 -7.21 -5.85
CA TYR A 127 -6.54 -6.42 -6.78
C TYR A 127 -7.98 -6.94 -6.83
N ASP A 128 -8.15 -8.24 -7.09
CA ASP A 128 -9.46 -8.89 -7.15
C ASP A 128 -10.20 -8.67 -5.82
N TYR A 129 -9.51 -8.79 -4.68
CA TYR A 129 -10.11 -8.54 -3.37
C TYR A 129 -10.72 -7.13 -3.25
N PHE A 130 -9.98 -6.10 -3.64
CA PHE A 130 -10.46 -4.71 -3.55
C PHE A 130 -11.62 -4.43 -4.50
N ILE A 131 -11.60 -5.03 -5.69
CA ILE A 131 -12.73 -4.97 -6.63
C ILE A 131 -13.99 -5.55 -5.98
N HIS A 132 -13.92 -6.75 -5.41
CA HIS A 132 -15.05 -7.38 -4.71
C HIS A 132 -15.51 -6.56 -3.49
N SER A 133 -14.57 -5.87 -2.83
CA SER A 133 -14.85 -5.00 -1.69
C SER A 133 -15.48 -3.64 -2.07
N GLY A 134 -15.58 -3.35 -3.37
CA GLY A 134 -16.25 -2.18 -3.94
C GLY A 134 -15.34 -1.01 -4.30
N VAL A 135 -14.02 -1.21 -4.36
CA VAL A 135 -13.08 -0.20 -4.87
C VAL A 135 -13.19 -0.14 -6.40
N SER A 136 -13.23 1.06 -6.97
CA SER A 136 -13.40 1.24 -8.41
C SER A 136 -12.22 0.68 -9.21
N SER A 137 -12.51 -0.14 -10.23
CA SER A 137 -11.49 -0.74 -11.10
C SER A 137 -10.64 0.29 -11.83
N GLY A 138 -11.21 1.43 -12.21
CA GLY A 138 -10.48 2.51 -12.89
C GLY A 138 -9.42 3.20 -12.01
N ARG A 139 -9.41 2.90 -10.71
CA ARG A 139 -8.42 3.40 -9.74
C ARG A 139 -7.41 2.35 -9.35
N LEU A 140 -7.60 1.10 -9.75
CA LEU A 140 -6.79 -0.03 -9.31
C LEU A 140 -5.93 -0.56 -10.46
N SER A 141 -4.68 -0.84 -10.15
CA SER A 141 -3.76 -1.59 -11.01
C SER A 141 -2.94 -2.55 -10.16
N TYR A 142 -2.34 -3.56 -10.80
CA TYR A 142 -1.44 -4.48 -10.14
C TYR A 142 -0.25 -4.82 -11.04
N GLN A 143 0.88 -5.12 -10.41
CA GLN A 143 2.09 -5.56 -11.08
C GLN A 143 2.87 -6.52 -10.18
N GLY A 144 3.43 -7.57 -10.75
CA GLY A 144 4.47 -8.35 -10.10
C GLY A 144 5.83 -7.76 -10.46
N VAL A 145 6.65 -7.44 -9.46
CA VAL A 145 7.99 -6.87 -9.67
C VAL A 145 9.10 -7.86 -9.32
N SER A 146 8.75 -9.07 -8.85
CA SER A 146 9.70 -10.06 -8.34
C SER A 146 10.67 -9.41 -7.33
N ASP A 147 11.96 -9.39 -7.64
CA ASP A 147 13.07 -8.86 -6.86
C ASP A 147 13.68 -7.60 -7.50
N ASN A 148 13.05 -7.06 -8.55
CA ASN A 148 13.55 -5.88 -9.27
C ASN A 148 13.41 -4.57 -8.48
N ASP A 149 12.60 -4.55 -7.42
CA ASP A 149 12.42 -3.42 -6.52
C ASP A 149 12.57 -3.86 -5.04
N PRO A 150 13.81 -4.16 -4.59
CA PRO A 150 14.05 -4.67 -3.25
C PRO A 150 14.02 -3.52 -2.22
N LEU A 151 13.47 -3.79 -1.02
CA LEU A 151 13.61 -2.85 0.11
C LEU A 151 15.07 -2.77 0.55
N ILE A 152 15.73 -3.93 0.54
CA ILE A 152 17.14 -4.12 0.91
C ILE A 152 17.86 -4.68 -0.31
N LYS A 153 18.64 -3.83 -0.99
CA LYS A 153 19.33 -4.14 -2.27
C LYS A 153 20.28 -5.33 -2.16
N ASP A 154 21.00 -5.45 -1.03
CA ASP A 154 22.00 -6.49 -0.80
C ASP A 154 21.60 -7.38 0.39
N ALA A 155 20.39 -7.96 0.35
CA ALA A 155 19.86 -8.79 1.43
C ALA A 155 20.61 -10.13 1.56
N GLU A 156 21.49 -10.26 2.55
CA GLU A 156 22.31 -11.46 2.77
C GLU A 156 21.64 -12.44 3.75
N THR A 157 21.02 -11.90 4.80
CA THR A 157 20.42 -12.69 5.87
C THR A 157 19.02 -13.19 5.50
N THR A 158 18.58 -14.26 6.18
CA THR A 158 17.21 -14.78 6.01
C THR A 158 16.15 -13.74 6.40
N LEU A 159 16.46 -12.88 7.38
CA LEU A 159 15.56 -11.81 7.83
C LEU A 159 15.42 -10.72 6.75
N GLU A 160 16.52 -10.22 6.20
CA GLU A 160 16.48 -9.18 5.15
C GLU A 160 15.76 -9.67 3.89
N ARG A 161 15.97 -10.93 3.50
CA ARG A 161 15.20 -11.54 2.41
C ARG A 161 13.71 -11.66 2.75
N ALA A 162 13.36 -11.87 4.01
CA ALA A 162 11.96 -11.90 4.43
C ALA A 162 11.29 -10.52 4.25
N LEU A 163 12.02 -9.43 4.49
CA LEU A 163 11.53 -8.06 4.28
C LEU A 163 11.32 -7.73 2.80
N ASN A 164 12.14 -8.30 1.90
CA ASN A 164 11.95 -8.15 0.46
C ASN A 164 10.70 -8.90 -0.06
N ARG A 165 10.30 -9.98 0.60
CA ARG A 165 9.04 -10.70 0.29
C ARG A 165 7.88 -9.93 0.90
N ARG A 166 7.38 -8.92 0.20
CA ARG A 166 6.28 -8.06 0.65
C ARG A 166 5.26 -7.79 -0.45
N ILE A 167 4.13 -7.25 -0.06
CA ILE A 167 3.23 -6.54 -0.96
C ILE A 167 3.33 -5.07 -0.61
N THR A 168 3.41 -4.25 -1.66
CA THR A 168 3.41 -2.80 -1.52
C THR A 168 2.13 -2.26 -2.14
N LEU A 169 1.38 -1.45 -1.39
CA LEU A 169 0.27 -0.68 -1.93
C LEU A 169 0.72 0.77 -2.07
N GLN A 170 0.80 1.25 -3.30
CA GLN A 170 1.10 2.65 -3.58
C GLN A 170 -0.19 3.39 -3.90
N ILE A 171 -0.49 4.39 -3.10
CA ILE A 171 -1.68 5.23 -3.20
C ILE A 171 -1.22 6.62 -3.63
N THR A 172 -1.48 7.00 -4.86
CA THR A 172 -1.04 8.27 -5.44
C THR A 172 -2.25 9.15 -5.72
N ILE A 173 -2.19 10.45 -5.41
CA ILE A 173 -3.25 11.39 -5.78
C ILE A 173 -3.33 11.48 -7.30
N ASN A 174 -4.50 11.18 -7.86
CA ASN A 174 -4.84 11.59 -9.21
C ASN A 174 -5.36 13.01 -9.09
N GLN A 175 -4.60 14.00 -9.53
CA GLN A 175 -5.19 15.31 -9.77
C GLN A 175 -6.39 15.09 -10.72
N PRO A 176 -7.61 15.51 -10.37
CA PRO A 176 -8.63 15.61 -11.39
C PRO A 176 -8.09 16.57 -12.46
N ALA A 177 -8.24 16.20 -13.74
CA ALA A 177 -7.81 16.97 -14.90
C ALA A 177 -8.56 18.33 -15.07
N ALA A 178 -8.96 18.99 -13.98
CA ALA A 178 -9.80 20.17 -13.94
C ALA A 178 -9.28 21.26 -12.97
N ALA A 179 -7.96 21.37 -12.79
CA ALA A 179 -7.34 22.53 -12.13
C ALA A 179 -6.21 23.17 -12.95
N VAL A 180 -6.16 22.90 -14.26
CA VAL A 180 -5.48 23.80 -15.21
C VAL A 180 -6.55 24.76 -15.71
N GLU A 181 -6.98 25.69 -14.86
CA GLU A 181 -7.68 26.88 -15.35
C GLU A 181 -6.70 27.76 -16.13
N LYS A 182 -7.25 28.40 -17.15
CA LYS A 182 -6.61 29.11 -18.27
C LYS A 182 -5.78 30.32 -17.86
#